data_AF-A0A9E0N884-F1
#
_entry.id   AF-A0A9E0N884-F1
#
_cell.length_a   1.000
_cell.length_b   1.000
_cell.length_c   1.000
_cell.angle_alpha   90.00
_cell.angle_beta   90.00
_cell.angle_gamma   90.00
#
_symmetry.space_group_name_H-M   'P 1'
#
loop_
_entity.id
_entity.type
_entity.pdbx_description
1 polymer ?
#
loop_
_entity_poly.entity_id
_entity_poly.type
_entity_poly.pdbx_seq_one_letter_code
_entity_poly.pdbx_strand_id
1 'polypeptide(L)'
;MSRALVVALTVLVALAGAACGKAPRKQCEEMCRRFAELAFWDGAEREIAAAPEPERAALRSKKQAEFETKLAEGVDFCVSKCRSANNEDDNKCVIAAKTFADARKCTGN
;
A
#
# COMPACT_ATOMS: atom_id res chain seq x y z
N MET A 1 18.36 -48.03 13.53
CA MET A 1 17.27 -47.03 13.72
C MET A 1 17.54 -45.86 12.79
N SER A 2 16.77 -45.79 11.72
CA SER A 2 17.14 -45.14 10.46
C SER A 2 17.05 -43.61 10.54
N ARG A 3 18.19 -42.93 10.32
CA ARG A 3 18.33 -41.46 10.22
C ARG A 3 17.42 -40.80 9.17
N ALA A 4 16.85 -41.59 8.26
CA ALA A 4 15.91 -41.14 7.22
C ALA A 4 14.55 -40.68 7.76
N LEU A 5 14.12 -41.14 8.95
CA LEU A 5 12.79 -40.84 9.48
C LEU A 5 12.67 -39.44 10.12
N VAL A 6 13.78 -38.83 10.54
CA VAL A 6 13.79 -37.51 11.20
C VAL A 6 13.74 -36.36 10.16
N VAL A 7 14.32 -36.57 8.98
CA VAL A 7 14.33 -35.56 7.91
C VAL A 7 12.96 -35.43 7.23
N ALA A 8 12.17 -36.50 7.19
CA ALA A 8 10.84 -36.48 6.57
C ALA A 8 9.80 -35.66 7.37
N LEU A 9 9.99 -35.45 8.68
CA LEU A 9 9.02 -34.76 9.52
C LEU A 9 9.17 -33.23 9.54
N THR A 10 10.31 -32.70 9.10
CA THR A 10 10.56 -31.24 9.10
C THR A 10 10.06 -30.53 7.84
N VAL A 11 9.84 -31.27 6.75
CA VAL A 11 9.36 -30.70 5.47
C VAL A 11 7.85 -30.46 5.46
N LEU A 12 7.08 -31.16 6.30
CA LEU A 12 5.60 -31.06 6.32
C LEU A 12 5.04 -29.83 7.06
N VAL A 13 5.84 -29.11 7.84
CA VAL A 13 5.39 -27.88 8.55
C VAL A 13 5.55 -26.62 7.69
N ALA A 14 6.33 -26.68 6.60
CA ALA A 14 6.54 -25.54 5.70
C ALA A 14 5.32 -25.24 4.81
N LEU A 15 4.32 -26.12 4.75
CA LEU A 15 3.14 -25.99 3.87
C LEU A 15 1.88 -25.47 4.58
N ALA A 16 1.95 -25.12 5.87
CA ALA A 16 0.83 -24.55 6.60
C ALA A 16 0.59 -23.03 6.34
N GLY A 17 1.39 -22.41 5.47
CA GLY A 17 1.28 -20.97 5.14
C GLY A 17 0.19 -20.61 4.13
N ALA A 18 -0.40 -21.58 3.43
CA ALA A 18 -1.48 -21.35 2.47
C ALA A 18 -2.87 -21.39 3.14
N ALA A 19 -2.97 -20.88 4.38
CA ALA A 19 -4.26 -20.74 5.04
C ALA A 19 -5.07 -19.66 4.31
N CYS A 20 -6.15 -20.06 3.64
CA CYS A 20 -7.19 -19.21 3.10
C CYS A 20 -7.47 -18.02 4.03
N GLY A 21 -6.91 -16.85 3.72
CA GLY A 21 -6.93 -15.72 4.64
C GLY A 21 -6.70 -14.45 3.86
N LYS A 22 -7.68 -13.55 3.93
CA LYS A 22 -7.57 -12.19 3.40
C LYS A 22 -6.26 -11.54 3.88
N ALA A 23 -5.66 -10.71 3.02
CA ALA A 23 -4.45 -9.97 3.37
C ALA A 23 -4.60 -9.24 4.73
N PRO A 24 -3.52 -9.13 5.53
CA PRO A 24 -3.58 -8.48 6.83
C PRO A 24 -4.13 -7.06 6.74
N ARG A 25 -5.10 -6.69 7.60
CA ARG A 25 -5.71 -5.34 7.58
C ARG A 25 -4.64 -4.24 7.64
N LYS A 26 -3.65 -4.39 8.51
CA LYS A 26 -2.55 -3.44 8.67
C LYS A 26 -1.76 -3.22 7.38
N GLN A 27 -1.41 -4.31 6.68
CA GLN A 27 -0.71 -4.23 5.40
C GLN A 27 -1.56 -3.52 4.35
N CYS A 28 -2.85 -3.85 4.27
CA CYS A 28 -3.77 -3.17 3.36
C CYS A 28 -3.95 -1.69 3.69
N GLU A 29 -4.01 -1.33 4.97
CA GLU A 29 -4.11 0.07 5.38
C GLU A 29 -2.85 0.85 5.00
N GLU A 30 -1.67 0.27 5.24
CA GLU A 30 -0.39 0.87 4.85
C GLU A 30 -0.29 1.04 3.34
N MET A 31 -0.65 0.01 2.57
CA MET A 31 -0.70 0.07 1.11
C MET A 31 -1.64 1.18 0.63
N CYS A 32 -2.88 1.21 1.12
CA CYS A 32 -3.89 2.18 0.72
C CYS A 32 -3.47 3.62 1.03
N ARG A 33 -2.92 3.86 2.23
CA ARG A 33 -2.39 5.18 2.61
C ARG A 33 -1.22 5.58 1.72
N ARG A 34 -0.28 4.66 1.47
CA ARG A 34 0.89 4.93 0.65
C ARG A 34 0.52 5.24 -0.80
N PHE A 35 -0.38 4.45 -1.39
CA PHE A 35 -0.86 4.67 -2.75
C PHE A 35 -1.58 6.02 -2.86
N ALA A 36 -2.46 6.34 -1.92
CA ALA A 36 -3.19 7.61 -1.90
C ALA A 36 -2.26 8.81 -1.72
N GLU A 37 -1.28 8.72 -0.82
CA GLU A 37 -0.25 9.74 -0.61
C GLU A 37 0.51 10.02 -1.91
N LEU A 38 1.06 8.98 -2.53
CA LEU A 38 1.82 9.10 -3.77
C LEU A 38 0.96 9.69 -4.90
N ALA A 39 -0.27 9.21 -5.07
CA ALA A 39 -1.18 9.67 -6.10
C ALA A 39 -1.57 11.14 -5.92
N PHE A 40 -1.90 11.54 -4.69
CA PHE A 40 -2.33 12.90 -4.39
C PHE A 40 -1.20 13.90 -4.57
N TRP A 41 -0.03 13.61 -3.97
CA TRP A 41 1.10 14.54 -4.00
C TRP A 41 1.77 14.65 -5.37
N ASP A 42 1.73 13.59 -6.21
CA ASP A 42 2.18 13.69 -7.61
C ASP A 42 1.47 14.83 -8.36
N GLY A 43 0.17 15.02 -8.12
CA GLY A 43 -0.60 16.15 -8.67
C GLY A 43 -0.40 17.46 -7.90
N ALA A 44 -0.52 17.40 -6.56
CA ALA A 44 -0.51 18.60 -5.72
C ALA A 44 0.81 19.38 -5.80
N GLU A 45 1.97 18.70 -5.93
CA GLU A 45 3.24 19.40 -6.08
C GLU A 45 3.33 20.21 -7.37
N ARG A 46 2.69 19.74 -8.46
CA ARG A 46 2.63 20.50 -9.73
C ARG A 46 1.82 21.78 -9.56
N GLU A 47 0.69 21.72 -8.85
CA GLU A 47 -0.13 22.89 -8.54
C GLU A 47 0.61 23.87 -7.62
N ILE A 48 1.29 23.37 -6.59
CA ILE A 48 2.06 24.21 -5.65
C ILE A 48 3.23 24.89 -6.37
N ALA A 49 3.95 24.17 -7.23
CA ALA A 49 5.05 24.74 -8.00
C ALA A 49 4.57 25.83 -8.97
N ALA A 50 3.37 25.69 -9.53
CA ALA A 50 2.78 26.66 -10.44
C ALA A 50 2.25 27.93 -9.73
N ALA A 51 1.97 27.87 -8.43
CA ALA A 51 1.49 29.02 -7.66
C ALA A 51 2.60 30.07 -7.41
N PRO A 52 2.24 31.36 -7.27
CA PRO A 52 3.16 32.40 -6.82
C PRO A 52 3.86 32.01 -5.51
N GLU A 53 5.16 32.28 -5.39
CA GLU A 53 5.95 31.96 -4.19
C GLU A 53 5.27 32.29 -2.86
N PRO A 54 4.69 33.50 -2.65
CA PRO A 54 4.04 33.83 -1.38
C PRO A 54 2.78 32.99 -1.07
N GLU A 55 2.17 32.36 -2.07
CA GLU A 55 0.95 31.56 -1.92
C GLU A 55 1.23 30.07 -1.68
N ARG A 56 2.45 29.59 -2.00
CA ARG A 56 2.78 28.16 -1.98
C ARG A 56 2.60 27.50 -0.62
N ALA A 57 3.00 28.18 0.45
CA ALA A 57 2.88 27.65 1.81
C ALA A 57 1.41 27.49 2.23
N ALA A 58 0.58 28.50 1.94
CA ALA A 58 -0.85 28.44 2.21
C ALA A 58 -1.53 27.35 1.36
N LEU A 59 -1.16 27.23 0.09
CA LEU A 59 -1.68 26.19 -0.79
C LEU A 59 -1.28 24.79 -0.32
N ARG A 60 -0.03 24.59 0.13
CA ARG A 60 0.43 23.31 0.67
C ARG A 60 -0.36 22.90 1.91
N SER A 61 -0.63 23.84 2.81
CA SER A 61 -1.48 23.61 3.99
C SER A 61 -2.91 23.20 3.59
N LYS A 62 -3.50 23.91 2.61
CA LYS A 62 -4.81 23.55 2.06
C LYS A 62 -4.82 22.14 1.45
N LYS A 63 -3.79 21.78 0.68
CA LYS A 63 -3.65 20.45 0.07
C LYS A 63 -3.47 19.35 1.11
N GLN A 64 -2.76 19.62 2.20
CA GLN A 64 -2.65 18.69 3.33
C GLN A 64 -4.03 18.40 3.95
N ALA A 65 -4.82 19.44 4.23
CA ALA A 65 -6.18 19.26 4.76
C ALA A 65 -7.09 18.50 3.77
N GLU A 66 -7.00 18.82 2.48
CA GLU A 66 -7.72 18.12 1.42
C GLU A 66 -7.34 16.63 1.35
N PHE A 67 -6.05 16.31 1.47
CA PHE A 67 -5.57 14.94 1.52
C PHE A 67 -6.13 14.16 2.71
N GLU A 68 -6.09 14.76 3.90
CA GLU A 68 -6.60 14.14 5.13
C GLU A 68 -8.10 13.82 5.03
N THR A 69 -8.91 14.75 4.51
CA THR A 69 -10.33 14.53 4.26
C THR A 69 -10.56 13.38 3.27
N LYS A 70 -9.91 13.41 2.10
CA LYS A 70 -10.07 12.36 1.09
C LYS A 70 -9.59 10.99 1.58
N LEU A 71 -8.52 10.97 2.35
CA LEU A 71 -8.00 9.74 2.93
C LEU A 71 -8.99 9.14 3.94
N ALA A 72 -9.55 9.97 4.83
CA ALA A 72 -10.55 9.53 5.80
C ALA A 72 -11.81 8.97 5.11
N GLU A 73 -12.26 9.59 4.01
CA GLU A 73 -13.43 9.14 3.25
C GLU A 73 -13.18 7.83 2.48
N GLY A 74 -11.96 7.59 1.99
CA GLY A 74 -11.67 6.51 1.06
C GLY A 74 -10.92 5.29 1.62
N VAL A 75 -10.19 5.43 2.73
CA VAL A 75 -9.22 4.40 3.15
C VAL A 75 -9.88 3.07 3.51
N ASP A 76 -11.02 3.08 4.20
CA ASP A 76 -11.69 1.84 4.60
C ASP A 76 -12.25 1.07 3.39
N PHE A 77 -12.74 1.78 2.37
CA PHE A 77 -13.17 1.16 1.11
C PHE A 77 -11.97 0.51 0.40
N CYS A 78 -10.85 1.21 0.32
CA CYS A 78 -9.61 0.65 -0.25
C CYS A 78 -9.14 -0.58 0.54
N VAL A 79 -9.11 -0.52 1.86
CA VAL A 79 -8.72 -1.65 2.73
C VAL A 79 -9.62 -2.86 2.49
N SER A 80 -10.93 -2.65 2.39
CA SER A 80 -11.89 -3.72 2.09
C SER A 80 -11.59 -4.42 0.75
N LYS A 81 -11.28 -3.64 -0.30
CA LYS A 81 -10.91 -4.17 -1.62
C LYS A 81 -9.55 -4.88 -1.59
N CYS A 82 -8.54 -4.28 -0.99
CA CYS A 82 -7.22 -4.89 -0.82
C CYS A 82 -7.29 -6.25 -0.13
N ARG A 83 -8.02 -6.32 0.99
CA ARG A 83 -8.20 -7.58 1.75
C ARG A 83 -8.92 -8.65 0.94
N SER A 84 -9.83 -8.24 0.05
CA SER A 84 -10.58 -9.16 -0.80
C SER A 84 -9.77 -9.65 -2.00
N ALA A 85 -8.90 -8.80 -2.56
CA ALA A 85 -7.99 -9.18 -3.64
C ALA A 85 -6.90 -10.16 -3.18
N ASN A 86 -6.51 -10.09 -1.91
CA ASN A 86 -5.57 -11.00 -1.28
C ASN A 86 -4.21 -11.11 -2.01
N ASN A 87 -3.74 -10.01 -2.59
CA ASN A 87 -2.44 -9.96 -3.26
C ASN A 87 -1.39 -9.27 -2.36
N GLU A 88 -0.75 -10.06 -1.51
CA GLU A 88 0.24 -9.52 -0.55
C GLU A 88 1.51 -8.99 -1.23
N ASP A 89 1.87 -9.51 -2.40
CA ASP A 89 3.09 -9.11 -3.10
C ASP A 89 2.92 -7.75 -3.78
N ASP A 90 1.76 -7.51 -4.40
CA ASP A 90 1.40 -6.18 -4.89
C ASP A 90 1.35 -5.17 -3.74
N ASN A 91 0.80 -5.57 -2.58
CA ASN A 91 0.75 -4.69 -1.41
C ASN A 91 2.17 -4.28 -0.95
N LYS A 92 3.09 -5.24 -0.83
CA LYS A 92 4.49 -4.97 -0.46
C LYS A 92 5.18 -4.08 -1.51
N CYS A 93 4.92 -4.32 -2.79
CA CYS A 93 5.45 -3.52 -3.88
C CYS A 93 4.99 -2.05 -3.78
N VAL A 94 3.69 -1.81 -3.58
CA VAL A 94 3.13 -0.45 -3.43
C VAL A 94 3.69 0.25 -2.19
N ILE A 95 3.78 -0.46 -1.06
CA ILE A 95 4.34 0.10 0.19
C ILE A 95 5.80 0.55 -0.02
N ALA A 96 6.59 -0.22 -0.77
CA ALA A 96 7.98 0.10 -1.07
C ALA A 96 8.15 1.23 -2.11
N ALA A 97 7.11 1.52 -2.90
CA ALA A 97 7.17 2.50 -3.99
C ALA A 97 7.51 3.91 -3.50
N LYS A 98 8.33 4.61 -4.29
CA LYS A 98 8.77 5.99 -4.01
C LYS A 98 8.04 7.04 -4.83
N THR A 99 7.50 6.64 -5.97
CA THR A 99 6.72 7.51 -6.87
C THR A 99 5.37 6.88 -7.16
N PHE A 100 4.40 7.70 -7.56
CA PHE A 100 3.11 7.18 -8.00
C PHE A 100 3.25 6.29 -9.25
N ALA A 101 4.17 6.63 -10.15
CA ALA A 101 4.47 5.82 -11.32
C ALA A 101 4.96 4.42 -10.94
N ASP A 102 5.79 4.28 -9.91
CA ASP A 102 6.23 2.97 -9.42
C ASP A 102 5.10 2.20 -8.74
N ALA A 103 4.30 2.88 -7.92
CA ALA A 103 3.15 2.26 -7.28
C ALA A 103 2.14 1.69 -8.29
N ARG A 104 1.93 2.39 -9.42
CA ARG A 104 1.05 1.90 -10.50
C ARG A 104 1.56 0.64 -11.20
N LYS A 105 2.87 0.41 -11.26
CA LYS A 105 3.44 -0.82 -11.83
C LYS A 105 3.14 -2.04 -10.95
N CYS A 106 2.90 -1.83 -9.66
CA CYS A 106 2.62 -2.89 -8.71
C CYS A 106 1.19 -3.46 -8.81
N THR A 107 0.23 -2.71 -9.35
CA THR A 107 -1.21 -3.09 -9.34
C THR A 107 -1.73 -3.52 -10.70
N GLY A 108 -0.84 -3.94 -11.62
CA GLY A 108 -1.15 -4.07 -13.05
C GLY A 108 -0.40 -5.18 -13.81
N ASN A 109 -0.01 -6.26 -13.12
CA ASN A 109 0.39 -7.52 -13.77
C ASN A 109 -0.76 -8.52 -13.69
#